data_AF-A0A7D5T209-F1
#
_entry.id   AF-A0A7D5T209-F1
#
_cell.length_a   1.000
_cell.length_b   1.000
_cell.length_c   1.000
_cell.angle_alpha   90.00
_cell.angle_beta   90.00
_cell.angle_gamma   90.00
#
_symmetry.space_group_name_H-M   'P 1'
#
loop_
_entity.id
_entity.type
_entity.pdbx_description
1 polymer ?
#
loop_
_entity_poly.entity_id
_entity_poly.type
_entity_poly.pdbx_seq_one_letter_code
_entity_poly.pdbx_strand_id
1 'polypeptide(L)'
;MKTWNMRKKKEAVSPVIATILMVAITVVLAAVLYVMVMGFGGDQDQTPSGTFDDTLLSTNQDGSRTYRITLIAISDDIPIADTELAVVGATGTIPTALTSAIAGSTNVGAGDYADVTIAAGDTATITLRDKNNGNAIASITISVPA
;
A
#
# COMPACT_ATOMS: atom_id res chain seq x y z
N MET A 1 -26.18 71.83 -11.08
CA MET A 1 -25.92 70.39 -10.87
C MET A 1 -24.63 70.25 -10.08
N LYS A 2 -24.67 69.64 -8.90
CA LYS A 2 -23.51 69.54 -8.00
C LYS A 2 -22.75 68.26 -8.34
N THR A 3 -21.67 68.38 -9.11
CA THR A 3 -20.86 67.23 -9.54
C THR A 3 -19.92 66.83 -8.41
N TRP A 4 -20.15 65.65 -7.86
CA TRP A 4 -19.30 65.04 -6.83
C TRP A 4 -18.09 64.40 -7.52
N ASN A 5 -16.94 65.09 -7.52
CA ASN A 5 -15.68 64.51 -7.97
C ASN A 5 -15.12 63.57 -6.89
N MET A 6 -15.31 62.27 -7.07
CA MET A 6 -14.62 61.23 -6.28
C MET A 6 -13.12 61.29 -6.54
N ARG A 7 -12.37 61.93 -5.64
CA ARG A 7 -10.91 61.82 -5.57
C ARG A 7 -10.59 60.36 -5.22
N LYS A 8 -10.31 59.52 -6.21
CA LYS A 8 -9.69 58.21 -5.98
C LYS A 8 -8.35 58.47 -5.30
N LYS A 9 -8.26 58.22 -3.99
CA LYS A 9 -6.99 58.22 -3.29
C LYS A 9 -6.18 57.05 -3.83
N LYS A 10 -5.29 57.31 -4.80
CA LYS A 10 -4.13 56.46 -5.02
C LYS A 10 -3.30 56.60 -3.76
N GLU A 11 -3.50 55.69 -2.82
CA GLU A 11 -2.56 55.51 -1.72
C GLU A 11 -1.26 55.01 -2.36
N ALA A 12 -0.37 55.95 -2.65
CA ALA A 12 0.98 55.65 -3.05
C ALA A 12 1.64 55.05 -1.82
N VAL A 13 1.77 53.73 -1.82
CA VAL A 13 2.58 53.03 -0.82
C VAL A 13 3.99 53.60 -0.94
N SER A 14 4.53 54.14 0.15
CA SER A 14 5.90 54.69 0.18
C SER A 14 6.89 53.66 -0.35
N PRO A 15 7.93 54.04 -1.10
CA PRO A 15 8.95 53.10 -1.61
C PRO A 15 9.52 52.16 -0.55
N VAL A 16 9.62 52.63 0.70
CA VAL A 16 10.11 51.85 1.84
C VAL A 16 9.03 50.93 2.42
N ILE A 17 7.77 51.38 2.44
CA ILE A 17 6.67 50.55 2.95
C ILE A 17 6.34 49.45 1.93
N ALA A 18 6.49 49.74 0.63
CA ALA A 18 6.28 48.79 -0.44
C ALA A 18 7.25 47.60 -0.35
N THR A 19 8.52 47.86 -0.03
CA THR A 19 9.51 46.79 0.12
C THR A 19 9.26 45.96 1.37
N ILE A 20 8.88 46.57 2.50
CA ILE A 20 8.54 45.82 3.72
C ILE A 20 7.34 44.89 3.48
N LEU A 21 6.28 45.37 2.82
CA LEU A 21 5.10 44.56 2.53
C LEU A 21 5.39 43.41 1.54
N MET A 22 6.22 43.67 0.53
CA MET A 22 6.63 42.65 -0.44
C MET A 22 7.46 41.55 0.24
N VAL A 23 8.44 41.93 1.06
CA VAL A 23 9.32 40.98 1.76
C VAL A 23 8.54 40.20 2.82
N ALA A 24 7.61 40.84 3.53
CA ALA A 24 6.83 40.16 4.57
C ALA A 24 6.01 38.99 4.00
N ILE A 25 5.32 39.21 2.87
CA ILE A 25 4.52 38.14 2.24
C ILE A 25 5.42 37.03 1.70
N THR A 26 6.54 37.34 1.05
CA THR A 26 7.40 36.31 0.46
C THR A 26 8.07 35.44 1.52
N VAL A 27 8.45 36.00 2.67
CA VAL A 27 9.00 35.23 3.80
C VAL A 27 7.96 34.28 4.37
N VAL A 28 6.72 34.75 4.54
CA VAL A 28 5.62 33.90 5.03
C VAL A 28 5.31 32.79 4.03
N LEU A 29 5.20 33.12 2.74
CA LEU A 29 4.93 32.11 1.70
C LEU A 29 6.05 31.08 1.60
N ALA A 30 7.31 31.51 1.68
CA ALA A 30 8.45 30.61 1.67
C ALA A 30 8.44 29.66 2.89
N ALA A 31 8.13 30.17 4.08
CA ALA A 31 8.04 29.37 5.30
C ALA A 31 6.89 28.35 5.25
N VAL A 32 5.71 28.78 4.78
CA VAL A 32 4.54 27.90 4.66
C VAL A 32 4.78 26.81 3.62
N LEU A 33 5.34 27.15 2.46
CA LEU A 33 5.69 26.16 1.44
C LEU A 33 6.76 25.18 1.93
N TYR A 34 7.74 25.65 2.71
CA TYR A 34 8.74 24.76 3.31
C TYR A 34 8.10 23.70 4.23
N VAL A 35 7.17 24.10 5.10
CA VAL A 35 6.45 23.17 5.99
C VAL A 35 5.57 22.21 5.19
N MET A 36 4.89 22.70 4.15
CA MET A 36 4.06 21.84 3.29
C MET A 36 4.92 20.82 2.52
N VAL A 37 6.03 21.26 1.92
CA VAL A 37 6.93 20.38 1.16
C VAL A 37 7.62 19.37 2.08
N MET A 38 8.04 19.78 3.27
CA MET A 38 8.63 18.87 4.26
C MET A 38 7.60 17.87 4.81
N GLY A 39 6.33 18.27 4.95
CA GLY A 39 5.22 17.38 5.31
C GLY A 39 4.86 16.35 4.23
N PHE A 40 5.15 16.64 2.95
CA PHE A 40 4.99 15.69 1.84
C PHE A 40 6.25 14.84 1.58
N GLY A 41 7.39 15.19 2.16
CA GLY A 41 8.65 14.46 2.03
C GLY A 41 8.88 13.40 3.10
N GLY A 42 7.91 13.14 3.98
CA GLY A 42 7.97 11.98 4.86
C GLY A 42 7.98 10.72 4.00
N ASP A 43 8.91 9.81 4.31
CA ASP A 43 9.15 8.56 3.58
C ASP A 43 7.82 7.97 3.11
N GLN A 44 7.60 7.94 1.80
CA GLN A 44 6.62 7.00 1.28
C GLN A 44 7.21 5.65 1.59
N ASP A 45 6.81 5.05 2.72
CA ASP A 45 7.07 3.66 3.02
C ASP A 45 6.59 2.89 1.81
N GLN A 46 7.55 2.55 0.95
CA GLN A 46 7.26 1.87 -0.29
C GLN A 46 6.69 0.54 0.13
N THR A 47 5.41 0.33 -0.13
CA THR A 47 4.78 -0.90 0.31
C THR A 47 5.55 -2.05 -0.32
N PRO A 48 6.04 -2.99 0.49
CA PRO A 48 6.70 -4.15 -0.03
C PRO A 48 5.81 -4.85 -1.06
N SER A 49 6.42 -5.26 -2.15
CA SER A 49 5.80 -6.06 -3.20
C SER A 49 6.40 -7.44 -3.24
N GLY A 50 5.59 -8.44 -3.58
CA GLY A 50 6.02 -9.82 -3.76
C GLY A 50 5.24 -10.51 -4.87
N THR A 51 5.69 -11.70 -5.24
CA THR A 51 5.05 -12.50 -6.29
C THR A 51 4.84 -13.91 -5.79
N PHE A 52 3.65 -14.45 -6.07
CA PHE A 52 3.28 -15.82 -5.77
C PHE A 52 3.33 -16.69 -7.02
N ASP A 53 3.60 -17.97 -6.80
CA ASP A 53 3.41 -19.04 -7.78
C ASP A 53 2.52 -20.12 -7.15
N ASP A 54 1.69 -20.77 -7.96
CA ASP A 54 0.83 -21.85 -7.51
C ASP A 54 1.31 -23.20 -8.04
N THR A 55 1.26 -24.22 -7.17
CA THR A 55 1.56 -25.60 -7.54
C THR A 55 0.44 -26.50 -7.04
N LEU A 56 -0.15 -27.28 -7.93
CA LEU A 56 -1.13 -28.31 -7.56
C LEU A 56 -0.43 -29.42 -6.75
N LEU A 57 -0.86 -29.64 -5.51
CA LEU A 57 -0.35 -30.73 -4.67
C LEU A 57 -1.19 -32.01 -4.84
N SER A 58 -2.51 -31.88 -4.84
CA SER A 58 -3.41 -33.03 -4.91
C SER A 58 -4.80 -32.67 -5.42
N THR A 59 -5.48 -33.68 -5.96
CA THR A 59 -6.90 -33.65 -6.32
C THR A 59 -7.64 -34.65 -5.45
N ASN A 60 -8.65 -34.18 -4.73
CA ASN A 60 -9.51 -34.99 -3.88
C ASN A 60 -10.60 -35.69 -4.71
N GLN A 61 -11.23 -36.72 -4.14
CA GLN A 61 -12.26 -37.51 -4.83
C GLN A 61 -13.55 -36.73 -5.09
N ASP A 62 -13.80 -35.67 -4.32
CA ASP A 62 -14.91 -34.74 -4.49
C ASP A 62 -14.67 -33.69 -5.59
N GLY A 63 -13.51 -33.75 -6.27
CA GLY A 63 -13.10 -32.79 -7.30
C GLY A 63 -12.39 -31.55 -6.75
N SER A 64 -12.34 -31.36 -5.42
CA SER A 64 -11.57 -30.29 -4.80
C SER A 64 -10.07 -30.46 -5.05
N ARG A 65 -9.34 -29.34 -5.16
CA ARG A 65 -7.90 -29.33 -5.40
C ARG A 65 -7.17 -28.56 -4.30
N THR A 66 -6.06 -29.13 -3.83
CA THR A 66 -5.16 -28.46 -2.90
C THR A 66 -3.99 -27.88 -3.65
N TYR A 67 -3.81 -26.56 -3.53
CA TYR A 67 -2.71 -25.82 -4.12
C TYR A 67 -1.74 -25.37 -3.04
N ARG A 68 -0.45 -25.44 -3.34
CA ARG A 68 0.59 -24.76 -2.59
C ARG A 68 0.86 -23.43 -3.26
N ILE A 69 0.65 -22.35 -2.51
CA ILE A 69 1.05 -21.01 -2.90
C ILE A 69 2.43 -20.76 -2.34
N THR A 70 3.43 -20.56 -3.20
CA THR A 70 4.80 -20.28 -2.78
C THR A 70 5.15 -18.85 -3.11
N LEU A 71 5.73 -18.12 -2.17
CA LEU A 71 6.28 -16.80 -2.40
C LEU A 71 7.62 -16.96 -3.14
N ILE A 72 7.69 -16.49 -4.38
CA ILE A 72 8.90 -16.66 -5.22
C ILE A 72 9.84 -15.46 -5.15
N ALA A 73 9.31 -14.27 -4.85
CA ALA A 73 10.08 -13.05 -4.72
C ALA A 73 9.41 -12.10 -3.73
N ILE A 74 10.23 -11.36 -2.99
CA ILE A 74 9.82 -10.24 -2.14
C ILE A 74 10.84 -9.11 -2.29
N SER A 75 10.36 -7.88 -2.30
CA SER A 75 11.19 -6.68 -2.54
C SER A 75 11.80 -6.08 -1.29
N ASP A 76 11.31 -6.46 -0.10
CA ASP A 76 11.80 -5.97 1.18
C ASP A 76 11.71 -7.06 2.26
N ASP A 77 12.51 -6.92 3.31
CA ASP A 77 12.53 -7.84 4.44
C ASP A 77 11.41 -7.51 5.43
N ILE A 78 10.36 -8.32 5.46
CA ILE A 78 9.19 -8.12 6.34
C ILE A 78 9.14 -9.24 7.39
N PRO A 79 8.94 -8.93 8.67
CA PRO A 79 8.69 -9.97 9.67
C PRO A 79 7.40 -10.75 9.36
N ILE A 80 7.43 -12.07 9.49
CA ILE A 80 6.24 -12.92 9.25
C ILE A 80 5.10 -12.53 10.20
N ALA A 81 5.43 -12.13 11.43
CA ALA A 81 4.47 -11.68 12.44
C ALA A 81 3.67 -10.43 12.03
N ASP A 82 4.23 -9.62 11.14
CA ASP A 82 3.62 -8.41 10.61
C ASP A 82 2.86 -8.66 9.30
N THR A 83 2.76 -9.92 8.87
CA THR A 83 2.00 -10.31 7.67
C THR A 83 0.81 -11.19 8.01
N GLU A 84 -0.23 -11.11 7.19
CA GLU A 84 -1.43 -11.94 7.28
C GLU A 84 -1.82 -12.45 5.89
N LEU A 85 -2.31 -13.68 5.82
CA LEU A 85 -2.92 -14.23 4.61
C LEU A 85 -4.42 -14.02 4.63
N ALA A 86 -4.90 -13.25 3.67
CA ALA A 86 -6.32 -13.12 3.36
C ALA A 86 -6.65 -14.05 2.18
N VAL A 87 -7.47 -15.06 2.45
CA VAL A 87 -7.96 -16.01 1.44
C VAL A 87 -9.47 -15.84 1.28
N VAL A 88 -9.91 -15.64 0.05
CA VAL A 88 -11.33 -15.48 -0.29
C VAL A 88 -11.71 -16.55 -1.32
N GLY A 89 -12.84 -17.23 -1.13
CA GLY A 89 -13.35 -18.22 -2.10
C GLY A 89 -12.73 -19.63 -1.99
N ALA A 90 -11.92 -19.89 -0.97
CA ALA A 90 -11.44 -21.23 -0.64
C ALA A 90 -12.40 -21.97 0.30
N THR A 91 -12.37 -23.30 0.28
CA THR A 91 -13.18 -24.17 1.16
C THR A 91 -12.26 -25.08 1.98
N GLY A 92 -12.64 -25.36 3.24
CA GLY A 92 -11.83 -26.20 4.14
C GLY A 92 -10.81 -25.42 4.96
N THR A 93 -9.56 -25.90 5.02
CA THR A 93 -8.48 -25.26 5.80
C THR A 93 -8.01 -23.99 5.11
N ILE A 94 -8.26 -22.85 5.76
CA ILE A 94 -7.82 -21.54 5.30
C ILE A 94 -6.57 -21.13 6.09
N PRO A 95 -5.39 -21.02 5.46
CA PRO A 95 -4.20 -20.53 6.13
C PRO A 95 -4.35 -19.04 6.43
N THR A 96 -3.97 -18.63 7.64
CA THR A 96 -3.98 -17.23 8.10
C THR A 96 -2.60 -16.57 8.05
N ALA A 97 -1.54 -17.35 7.82
CA ALA A 97 -0.16 -16.88 7.68
C ALA A 97 0.63 -17.81 6.75
N LEU A 98 1.79 -17.32 6.27
CA LEU A 98 2.76 -18.15 5.54
C LEU A 98 3.46 -19.10 6.52
N THR A 99 3.79 -20.29 6.02
CA THR A 99 4.73 -21.21 6.66
C THR A 99 6.12 -20.94 6.11
N SER A 100 7.08 -20.70 7.00
CA SER A 100 8.47 -20.48 6.60
C SER A 100 9.06 -21.74 5.95
N ALA A 101 9.68 -21.60 4.79
CA ALA A 101 10.43 -22.70 4.19
C ALA A 101 11.67 -23.08 5.02
N ILE A 102 12.23 -22.09 5.71
CA ILE A 102 13.39 -22.26 6.58
C ILE A 102 12.92 -22.26 8.04
N ALA A 103 13.15 -23.37 8.73
CA ALA A 103 12.77 -23.51 10.13
C ALA A 103 13.49 -22.45 11.00
N GLY A 104 12.71 -21.67 11.75
CA GLY A 104 13.23 -20.60 12.61
C GLY A 104 13.46 -19.27 11.91
N SER A 105 13.10 -19.13 10.62
CA SER A 105 13.03 -17.79 10.00
C SER A 105 11.97 -16.94 10.69
N THR A 106 12.31 -15.68 10.95
CA THR A 106 11.39 -14.67 11.49
C THR A 106 10.84 -13.74 10.42
N ASN A 107 11.41 -13.78 9.21
CA ASN A 107 11.13 -12.89 8.10
C ASN A 107 10.56 -13.68 6.93
N VAL A 108 9.67 -13.02 6.19
CA VAL A 108 9.05 -13.54 4.98
C VAL A 108 10.14 -13.65 3.92
N GLY A 109 10.38 -14.87 3.45
CA GLY A 109 11.41 -15.17 2.47
C GLY A 109 10.85 -15.82 1.22
N ALA A 110 11.65 -15.79 0.15
CA ALA A 110 11.39 -16.62 -1.02
C ALA A 110 11.41 -18.11 -0.63
N GLY A 111 10.39 -18.84 -1.03
CA GLY A 111 10.15 -20.24 -0.68
C GLY A 111 9.06 -20.43 0.37
N ASP A 112 8.72 -19.39 1.14
CA ASP A 112 7.64 -19.47 2.14
C ASP A 112 6.31 -19.78 1.45
N TYR A 113 5.49 -20.61 2.09
CA TYR A 113 4.33 -21.18 1.42
C TYR A 113 3.09 -21.26 2.29
N ALA A 114 1.94 -21.37 1.63
CA ALA A 114 0.68 -21.70 2.26
C ALA A 114 -0.10 -22.70 1.40
N ASP A 115 -0.67 -23.70 2.06
CA ASP A 115 -1.48 -24.71 1.38
C ASP A 115 -2.95 -24.33 1.51
N VAL A 116 -3.67 -24.25 0.38
CA VAL A 116 -5.08 -23.87 0.32
C VAL A 116 -5.86 -24.91 -0.48
N THR A 117 -7.05 -25.26 0.02
CA THR A 117 -7.96 -26.18 -0.67
C THR A 117 -9.11 -25.40 -1.29
N ILE A 118 -9.42 -25.69 -2.56
CA ILE A 118 -10.46 -24.99 -3.33
C ILE A 118 -11.41 -26.05 -3.90
N ALA A 119 -12.72 -25.83 -3.81
CA ALA A 119 -13.69 -26.78 -4.33
C ALA A 119 -13.75 -26.76 -5.86
N ALA A 120 -14.28 -27.84 -6.46
CA ALA A 120 -14.48 -27.93 -7.90
C ALA A 120 -15.43 -26.81 -8.38
N GLY A 121 -15.04 -26.09 -9.44
CA GLY A 121 -15.81 -24.99 -9.99
C GLY A 121 -15.67 -23.65 -9.25
N ASP A 122 -14.98 -23.62 -8.11
CA ASP A 122 -14.75 -22.40 -7.34
C ASP A 122 -13.45 -21.68 -7.76
N THR A 123 -13.40 -20.40 -7.44
CA THR A 123 -12.22 -19.55 -7.62
C THR A 123 -11.83 -18.95 -6.28
N ALA A 124 -10.55 -19.07 -5.92
CA ALA A 124 -10.01 -18.49 -4.71
C ALA A 124 -8.95 -17.44 -5.03
N THR A 125 -8.98 -16.34 -4.26
CA THR A 125 -7.95 -15.31 -4.27
C THR A 125 -7.21 -15.32 -2.95
N ILE A 126 -5.90 -15.49 -3.01
CA ILE A 126 -4.98 -15.51 -1.88
C ILE A 126 -4.18 -14.22 -1.93
N THR A 127 -4.19 -13.46 -0.85
CA THR A 127 -3.47 -12.19 -0.75
C THR A 127 -2.65 -12.16 0.53
N LEU A 128 -1.36 -11.92 0.40
CA LEU A 128 -0.48 -11.55 1.51
C LEU A 128 -0.66 -10.07 1.79
N ARG A 129 -0.94 -9.73 3.04
CA ARG A 129 -1.17 -8.35 3.46
C ARG A 129 -0.24 -7.99 4.60
N ASP A 130 0.18 -6.75 4.61
CA ASP A 130 0.80 -6.13 5.78
C ASP A 130 -0.29 -5.92 6.83
N LYS A 131 -0.07 -6.39 8.06
CA LYS A 131 -1.01 -6.29 9.16
C LYS A 131 -1.13 -4.87 9.71
N ASN A 132 -0.07 -4.08 9.63
CA ASN A 132 -0.01 -2.73 10.18
C ASN A 132 -0.79 -1.74 9.30
N ASN A 133 -0.68 -1.90 7.98
CA ASN A 133 -1.23 -0.95 7.01
C ASN A 133 -2.37 -1.54 6.17
N GLY A 134 -2.60 -2.86 6.23
CA GLY A 134 -3.60 -3.56 5.45
C GLY A 134 -3.31 -3.64 3.95
N ASN A 135 -2.14 -3.16 3.50
CA ASN A 135 -1.80 -3.12 2.09
C ASN A 135 -1.43 -4.52 1.55
N ALA A 136 -1.73 -4.78 0.29
CA ALA A 136 -1.42 -6.05 -0.35
C ALA A 136 0.05 -6.07 -0.78
N ILE A 137 0.78 -7.09 -0.32
CA ILE A 137 2.18 -7.35 -0.68
C ILE A 137 2.23 -8.22 -1.93
N ALA A 138 1.46 -9.31 -1.94
CA ALA A 138 1.39 -10.25 -3.06
C ALA A 138 -0.03 -10.81 -3.16
N SER A 139 -0.49 -11.11 -4.38
CA SER A 139 -1.82 -11.69 -4.61
C SER A 139 -1.80 -12.66 -5.77
N ILE A 140 -2.60 -13.72 -5.67
CA ILE A 140 -2.79 -14.72 -6.73
C ILE A 140 -4.24 -15.19 -6.73
N THR A 141 -4.78 -15.44 -7.91
CA THR A 141 -6.14 -15.98 -8.08
C THR A 141 -6.05 -17.30 -8.82
N ILE A 142 -6.65 -18.34 -8.24
CA ILE A 142 -6.67 -19.69 -8.76
C ILE A 142 -8.11 -20.09 -9.01
N SER A 143 -8.38 -20.66 -10.18
CA SER A 143 -9.69 -21.18 -10.55
C SER A 143 -9.60 -22.68 -10.75
N VAL A 144 -10.48 -23.42 -10.09
CA VAL A 144 -10.56 -24.87 -10.23
C VAL A 144 -11.66 -25.19 -11.23
N PRO A 145 -11.36 -25.89 -12.34
CA PRO A 145 -12.40 -26.33 -13.25
C PRO A 145 -13.36 -27.31 -12.55
N ALA A 146 -14.65 -27.21 -12.90
CA ALA A 146 -15.70 -28.12 -12.42
C ALA A 146 -15.52 -29.54 -12.95
#